data_AF-A0A7S2MKL7-F1
#
_entry.id   AF-A0A7S2MKL7-F1
#
_cell.length_a   1.000
_cell.length_b   1.000
_cell.length_c   1.000
_cell.angle_alpha   90.00
_cell.angle_beta   90.00
_cell.angle_gamma   90.00
#
_symmetry.space_group_name_H-M   'P 1'
#
loop_
_entity.id
_entity.type
_entity.pdbx_description
1 polymer ?
#
loop_
_entity_poly.entity_id
_entity_poly.type
_entity_poly.pdbx_seq_one_letter_code
_entity_poly.pdbx_strand_id
1 'polypeptide(L)'
;MDTLEDMMIKPLCKDVENDLRVRIHDKTQGTLQKDSLNPKKTITKALRPFLEMRPVRIFGSLVDIRQKVTHYLETVFYNLTTVALYDWMTYADMRNLAAEKFGLDLADNQLPMGSLEYDQGLDVLMIMRNIQVFVSRFSYNLNQQNFVERRPDRGSKNLNTINTQSIAASLRQHGLGILNTTVNFTYQFLSQKFHVFSQFLFDEYIRGHLSKERRWFRKHKGDRMYPYERAAKFVKEIRKLGVLESGKSFLDQFRILITEIGNALGYVRMVRSAGMHFCSEAVRFLPDLEDIITFQEHAGAGTQPKESVEDGEEEEEPVEEEDPVVVGAGLSEETVRSAGNLDDVIGTLRQNFSEGSDYFKVLVSVFQQVLLSGDHKHLDDFYLIVPALCLSWVDSSLQAKSVMYKSNRTRDSYYTDDGFAVGIAYIMAILGQGSKFDSLHWFQSVRKKIGGDEDILNKNKAQQEAKLAKVQKSHSMFSRSAPEKPTEEDEEAVHTIQLSEKRLEATKVENELLYFSISGARIFFKR
;
A
#
# COMPACT_ATOMS: atom_id res chain seq x y z
N MET A 1 -49.75 3.44 30.50
CA MET A 1 -48.39 2.88 30.26
C MET A 1 -47.66 3.74 29.25
N ASP A 2 -48.29 4.08 28.12
CA ASP A 2 -47.73 4.92 27.06
C ASP A 2 -47.21 6.28 27.55
N THR A 3 -47.93 6.95 28.45
CA THR A 3 -47.50 8.24 29.03
C THR A 3 -46.22 8.12 29.86
N LEU A 4 -46.01 7.00 30.55
CA LEU A 4 -44.79 6.74 31.32
C LEU A 4 -43.60 6.45 30.38
N GLU A 5 -43.86 5.70 29.31
CA GLU A 5 -42.85 5.42 28.29
C GLU A 5 -42.43 6.69 27.55
N ASP A 6 -43.39 7.53 27.17
CA ASP A 6 -43.13 8.76 26.41
C ASP A 6 -42.53 9.88 27.26
N MET A 7 -42.96 10.03 28.51
CA MET A 7 -42.53 11.16 29.36
C MET A 7 -41.30 10.87 30.21
N MET A 8 -41.01 9.60 30.53
CA MET A 8 -39.91 9.25 31.43
C MET A 8 -38.86 8.35 30.79
N ILE A 9 -39.27 7.25 30.16
CA ILE A 9 -38.32 6.24 29.65
C ILE A 9 -37.62 6.72 28.38
N LYS A 10 -38.36 7.21 27.37
CA LYS A 10 -37.75 7.71 26.12
C LYS A 10 -36.79 8.90 26.35
N PRO A 11 -37.11 9.90 27.18
CA PRO A 11 -36.16 10.97 27.52
C PRO A 11 -34.93 10.46 28.26
N LEU A 12 -35.10 9.52 29.20
CA LEU A 12 -33.99 8.91 29.92
C LEU A 12 -33.05 8.15 28.96
N CYS A 13 -33.60 7.35 28.05
CA CYS A 13 -32.84 6.66 27.01
C CYS A 13 -32.00 7.63 26.16
N LYS A 14 -32.61 8.72 25.69
CA LYS A 14 -31.91 9.76 24.92
C LYS A 14 -30.85 10.50 25.72
N ASP A 15 -31.12 10.80 27.00
CA ASP A 15 -30.16 11.47 27.88
C ASP A 15 -28.93 10.58 28.13
N VAL A 16 -29.12 9.27 28.32
CA VAL A 16 -28.03 8.29 28.45
C VAL A 16 -27.24 8.18 27.15
N GLU A 17 -27.91 8.03 26.01
CA GLU A 17 -27.26 7.95 24.70
C GLU A 17 -26.45 9.22 24.39
N ASN A 18 -27.03 10.40 24.59
CA ASN A 18 -26.36 11.67 24.34
C ASN A 18 -25.13 11.86 25.21
N ASP A 19 -25.20 11.49 26.49
CA ASP A 19 -24.04 11.57 27.39
C ASP A 19 -22.90 10.63 26.94
N LEU A 20 -23.23 9.41 26.49
CA LEU A 20 -22.25 8.48 25.93
C LEU A 20 -21.61 9.05 24.64
N ARG A 21 -22.43 9.59 23.73
CA ARG A 21 -21.95 10.16 22.45
C ARG A 21 -21.05 11.37 22.67
N VAL A 22 -21.44 12.31 23.54
CA VAL A 22 -20.66 13.52 23.82
C VAL A 22 -19.28 13.18 24.36
N ARG A 23 -19.19 12.19 25.27
CA ARG A 23 -17.92 11.78 25.86
C ARG A 23 -16.97 11.11 24.88
N ILE A 24 -17.50 10.28 23.98
CA ILE A 24 -16.67 9.67 22.94
C ILE A 24 -16.29 10.67 21.87
N HIS A 25 -17.18 11.60 21.53
CA HIS A 25 -16.83 12.69 20.64
C HIS A 25 -15.67 13.54 21.21
N ASP A 26 -15.66 13.80 22.52
CA ASP A 26 -14.56 14.48 23.22
C ASP A 26 -13.24 13.68 23.18
N LYS A 27 -13.33 12.35 23.30
CA LYS A 27 -12.17 11.43 23.16
C LYS A 27 -11.62 11.38 21.73
N THR A 28 -12.49 11.32 20.73
CA THR A 28 -12.12 11.07 19.32
C THR A 28 -11.74 12.34 18.57
N GLN A 29 -12.42 13.47 18.84
CA GLN A 29 -12.09 14.77 18.26
C GLN A 29 -11.33 15.62 19.26
N GLY A 30 -10.09 15.26 19.50
CA GLY A 30 -9.18 16.06 20.30
C GLY A 30 -9.24 17.54 19.87
N THR A 31 -9.76 18.38 20.77
CA THR A 31 -9.41 19.80 20.85
C THR A 31 -9.96 20.77 19.78
N LEU A 32 -11.07 20.48 19.08
CA LEU A 32 -11.66 21.43 18.10
C LEU A 32 -12.96 22.15 18.52
N GLN A 33 -13.61 21.74 19.62
CA GLN A 33 -14.67 22.54 20.24
C GLN A 33 -14.41 22.69 21.74
N LYS A 34 -13.78 23.81 22.13
CA LYS A 34 -13.60 24.23 23.54
C LYS A 34 -14.91 24.52 24.29
N ASP A 35 -16.07 24.27 23.69
CA ASP A 35 -17.40 24.49 24.26
C ASP A 35 -18.10 23.20 24.73
N SER A 36 -17.49 22.01 24.54
CA SER A 36 -18.03 20.76 25.09
C SER A 36 -17.83 20.71 26.61
N LEU A 37 -18.93 20.87 27.33
CA LEU A 37 -19.08 20.64 28.78
C LEU A 37 -18.32 21.64 29.67
N ASN A 38 -18.78 22.89 29.73
CA ASN A 38 -18.41 23.76 30.84
C ASN A 38 -19.13 23.27 32.12
N PRO A 39 -18.44 22.75 33.15
CA PRO A 39 -19.06 22.21 34.36
C PRO A 39 -19.83 23.25 35.18
N LYS A 40 -19.67 24.55 34.84
CA LYS A 40 -20.44 25.66 35.42
C LYS A 40 -21.72 26.01 34.64
N LYS A 41 -21.86 25.57 33.38
CA LYS A 41 -23.04 25.84 32.52
C LYS A 41 -23.91 24.62 32.28
N THR A 42 -23.33 23.42 32.29
CA THR A 42 -24.05 22.17 31.99
C THR A 42 -24.29 21.38 33.27
N ILE A 43 -25.53 21.35 33.76
CA ILE A 43 -25.94 20.46 34.85
C ILE A 43 -25.95 19.04 34.30
N THR A 44 -24.91 18.25 34.60
CA THR A 44 -24.93 16.81 34.36
C THR A 44 -25.98 16.17 35.25
N LYS A 45 -27.07 15.70 34.67
CA LYS A 45 -28.10 14.94 35.41
C LYS A 45 -27.46 13.66 35.95
N ALA A 46 -27.73 13.33 37.21
CA ALA A 46 -27.35 12.04 37.78
C ALA A 46 -28.28 10.96 37.21
N LEU A 47 -27.85 10.31 36.12
CA LEU A 47 -28.65 9.27 35.45
C LEU A 47 -28.51 7.89 36.12
N ARG A 48 -27.38 7.64 36.79
CA ARG A 48 -27.06 6.36 37.45
C ARG A 48 -28.10 5.92 38.50
N PRO A 49 -28.60 6.79 39.39
CA PRO A 49 -29.62 6.38 40.36
C PRO A 49 -30.90 5.83 39.74
N PHE A 50 -31.30 6.30 38.55
CA PHE A 50 -32.48 5.80 37.85
C PHE A 50 -32.28 4.40 37.25
N LEU A 51 -31.03 4.04 36.93
CA LEU A 51 -30.66 2.76 36.34
C LEU A 51 -30.39 1.68 37.40
N GLU A 52 -30.10 2.08 38.63
CA GLU A 52 -29.91 1.18 39.79
C GLU A 52 -31.24 0.86 40.53
N MET A 53 -32.36 1.46 40.10
CA MET A 53 -33.66 1.18 40.72
C MET A 53 -34.10 -0.25 40.45
N ARG A 54 -34.62 -0.91 41.50
CA ARG A 54 -35.27 -2.21 41.37
C ARG A 54 -36.53 -2.10 40.50
N PRO A 55 -36.96 -3.20 39.84
CA PRO A 55 -38.16 -3.19 39.02
C PRO A 55 -39.36 -2.60 39.76
N VAL A 56 -39.95 -1.54 39.19
CA VAL A 56 -41.01 -0.77 39.84
C VAL A 56 -42.35 -1.31 39.35
N ARG A 57 -43.27 -1.61 40.27
CA ARG A 57 -44.62 -2.04 39.93
C ARG A 57 -45.53 -0.83 39.76
N ILE A 58 -45.98 -0.59 38.54
CA ILE A 58 -46.84 0.56 38.18
C ILE A 58 -48.10 0.02 37.50
N PHE A 59 -49.27 0.35 38.06
CA PHE A 59 -50.60 -0.07 37.57
C PHE A 59 -50.71 -1.57 37.24
N GLY A 60 -50.13 -2.43 38.10
CA GLY A 60 -50.16 -3.88 37.92
C GLY A 60 -49.06 -4.46 37.02
N SER A 61 -48.36 -3.63 36.24
CA SER A 61 -47.22 -4.02 35.41
C SER A 61 -45.89 -3.86 36.14
N LEU A 62 -44.94 -4.77 35.91
CA LEU A 62 -43.57 -4.66 36.40
C LEU A 62 -42.72 -3.96 35.34
N VAL A 63 -42.11 -2.83 35.70
CA VAL A 63 -41.26 -2.05 34.78
C VAL A 63 -39.83 -2.05 35.30
N ASP A 64 -38.95 -2.72 34.57
CA ASP A 64 -37.50 -2.61 34.75
C ASP A 64 -36.96 -1.52 33.82
N ILE A 65 -36.53 -0.40 34.40
CA ILE A 65 -35.99 0.74 33.66
C ILE A 65 -34.63 0.39 33.07
N ARG A 66 -33.81 -0.37 33.81
CA ARG A 66 -32.48 -0.78 33.36
C ARG A 66 -32.60 -1.63 32.10
N GLN A 67 -33.49 -2.61 32.12
CA GLN A 67 -33.73 -3.48 30.96
C GLN A 67 -34.23 -2.70 29.74
N LYS A 68 -35.17 -1.75 29.93
CA LYS A 68 -35.69 -0.93 28.83
C LYS A 68 -34.62 -0.02 28.21
N VAL A 69 -33.77 0.59 29.03
CA VAL A 69 -32.65 1.41 28.55
C VAL A 69 -31.61 0.56 27.83
N THR A 70 -31.28 -0.62 28.38
CA THR A 70 -30.36 -1.60 27.76
C THR A 70 -30.86 -2.00 26.38
N HIS A 71 -32.11 -2.46 26.27
CA HIS A 71 -32.71 -2.87 25.01
C HIS A 71 -32.77 -1.73 23.98
N TYR A 72 -33.04 -0.50 24.42
CA TYR A 72 -33.00 0.67 23.54
C TYR A 72 -31.61 0.92 22.98
N LEU A 73 -30.58 0.95 23.84
CA LEU A 73 -29.21 1.19 23.41
C LEU A 73 -28.70 0.08 22.48
N GLU A 74 -28.97 -1.18 22.78
CA GLU A 74 -28.63 -2.31 21.91
C GLU A 74 -29.27 -2.18 20.53
N THR A 75 -30.57 -1.90 20.49
CA THR A 75 -31.31 -1.74 19.22
C THR A 75 -30.77 -0.57 18.41
N VAL A 76 -30.48 0.56 19.06
CA VAL A 76 -29.95 1.76 18.40
C VAL A 76 -28.52 1.52 17.90
N PHE A 77 -27.64 0.97 18.73
CA PHE A 77 -26.26 0.70 18.34
C PHE A 77 -26.18 -0.32 17.22
N TYR A 78 -26.98 -1.38 17.27
CA TYR A 78 -27.07 -2.35 16.18
C TYR A 78 -27.53 -1.69 14.88
N ASN A 79 -28.68 -1.00 14.89
CA ASN A 79 -29.25 -0.37 13.69
C ASN A 79 -28.31 0.68 13.10
N LEU A 80 -27.67 1.52 13.92
CA LEU A 80 -26.73 2.52 13.42
C LEU A 80 -25.46 1.88 12.85
N THR A 81 -24.95 0.81 13.48
CA THR A 81 -23.81 0.06 12.94
C THR A 81 -24.16 -0.61 11.60
N THR A 82 -25.42 -1.05 11.40
CA THR A 82 -25.84 -1.59 10.08
C THR A 82 -25.91 -0.54 8.97
N VAL A 83 -26.10 0.74 9.32
CA VAL A 83 -26.11 1.84 8.35
C VAL A 83 -24.68 2.27 8.02
N ALA A 84 -23.81 2.35 9.03
CA ALA A 84 -22.42 2.77 8.89
C ALA A 84 -21.49 1.78 9.60
N LEU A 85 -21.10 0.72 8.88
CA LEU A 85 -20.28 -0.35 9.43
C LEU A 85 -18.89 0.10 9.89
N TYR A 86 -18.39 1.24 9.41
CA TYR A 86 -17.09 1.77 9.82
C TYR A 86 -17.10 2.35 11.25
N ASP A 87 -18.27 2.72 11.79
CA ASP A 87 -18.42 3.28 13.13
C ASP A 87 -18.53 2.20 14.23
N TRP A 88 -18.33 0.93 13.88
CA TRP A 88 -18.40 -0.20 14.81
C TRP A 88 -17.51 0.01 16.05
N MET A 89 -16.31 0.58 15.89
CA MET A 89 -15.36 0.81 16.97
C MET A 89 -15.83 1.91 17.93
N THR A 90 -16.45 2.97 17.38
CA THR A 90 -17.07 4.04 18.17
C THR A 90 -18.19 3.49 19.04
N TYR A 91 -19.05 2.63 18.48
CA TYR A 91 -20.13 1.99 19.24
C TYR A 91 -19.60 0.95 20.25
N ALA A 92 -18.52 0.25 19.95
CA ALA A 92 -17.85 -0.64 20.91
C ALA A 92 -17.33 0.16 22.12
N ASP A 93 -16.69 1.31 21.89
CA ASP A 93 -16.28 2.23 22.95
C ASP A 93 -17.48 2.77 23.75
N MET A 94 -18.63 3.05 23.10
CA MET A 94 -19.88 3.47 23.77
C MET A 94 -20.38 2.40 24.73
N ARG A 95 -20.29 1.13 24.34
CA ARG A 95 -20.70 0.01 25.18
C ARG A 95 -19.79 -0.11 26.41
N ASN A 96 -18.48 -0.07 26.20
CA ASN A 96 -17.51 -0.13 27.30
C ASN A 96 -17.73 1.02 28.30
N LEU A 97 -17.97 2.23 27.80
CA LEU A 97 -18.28 3.39 28.64
C LEU A 97 -19.61 3.25 29.38
N ALA A 98 -20.63 2.64 28.75
CA ALA A 98 -21.92 2.37 29.40
C ALA A 98 -21.79 1.36 30.54
N ALA A 99 -20.96 0.32 30.36
CA ALA A 99 -20.64 -0.65 31.40
C ALA A 99 -19.91 0.02 32.58
N GLU A 100 -18.86 0.80 32.32
CA GLU A 100 -18.06 1.46 33.37
C GLU A 100 -18.87 2.53 34.13
N LYS A 101 -19.59 3.38 33.41
CA LYS A 101 -20.25 4.55 34.01
C LYS A 101 -21.61 4.23 34.61
N PHE A 102 -22.41 3.42 33.92
CA PHE A 102 -23.81 3.16 34.27
C PHE A 102 -24.05 1.72 34.73
N GLY A 103 -23.04 0.84 34.67
CA GLY A 103 -23.22 -0.58 34.97
C GLY A 103 -24.18 -1.27 34.00
N LEU A 104 -24.33 -0.75 32.78
CA LEU A 104 -25.18 -1.37 31.75
C LEU A 104 -24.33 -2.36 30.96
N ASP A 105 -24.60 -3.64 31.14
CA ASP A 105 -24.02 -4.70 30.32
C ASP A 105 -24.82 -4.80 29.02
N LEU A 106 -24.20 -4.38 27.91
CA LEU A 106 -24.83 -4.33 26.59
C LEU A 106 -24.29 -5.48 25.75
N ALA A 107 -25.17 -6.18 25.04
CA ALA A 107 -24.75 -7.24 24.14
C ALA A 107 -23.82 -6.72 23.03
N ASP A 108 -22.88 -7.57 22.60
CA ASP A 108 -22.10 -7.30 21.40
C ASP A 108 -22.99 -7.42 20.16
N ASN A 109 -22.74 -6.57 19.17
CA ASN A 109 -23.57 -6.47 17.97
C ASN A 109 -23.34 -7.67 17.04
N GLN A 110 -22.25 -8.45 17.24
CA GLN A 110 -21.84 -9.59 16.41
C GLN A 110 -21.76 -9.28 14.90
N LEU A 111 -21.72 -8.00 14.55
CA LEU A 111 -21.64 -7.53 13.17
C LEU A 111 -20.19 -7.63 12.69
N PRO A 112 -19.96 -7.97 11.40
CA PRO A 112 -18.62 -7.98 10.83
C PRO A 112 -17.90 -6.63 11.03
N MET A 113 -16.66 -6.70 11.49
CA MET A 113 -15.81 -5.55 11.79
C MET A 113 -15.33 -4.86 10.49
N GLY A 114 -16.09 -3.87 10.00
CA GLY A 114 -15.64 -2.92 8.97
C GLY A 114 -15.60 -3.40 7.50
N SER A 115 -16.03 -2.49 6.61
CA SER A 115 -15.92 -2.52 5.14
C SER A 115 -16.83 -3.45 4.33
N LEU A 116 -18.02 -3.81 4.83
CA LEU A 116 -19.15 -4.23 3.96
C LEU A 116 -20.05 -3.04 3.59
N GLU A 117 -19.51 -1.82 3.49
CA GLU A 117 -20.21 -0.81 2.71
C GLU A 117 -20.11 -1.25 1.24
N TYR A 118 -21.26 -1.70 0.74
CA TYR A 118 -21.59 -1.97 -0.65
C TYR A 118 -20.63 -1.24 -1.63
N ASP A 119 -19.88 -2.01 -2.42
CA ASP A 119 -19.10 -1.59 -3.61
C ASP A 119 -17.68 -0.96 -3.50
N GLN A 120 -17.02 -0.75 -2.35
CA GLN A 120 -15.70 -0.06 -2.36
C GLN A 120 -14.50 -0.71 -1.64
N GLY A 121 -14.69 -1.73 -0.79
CA GLY A 121 -13.56 -2.44 -0.14
C GLY A 121 -13.18 -3.73 -0.85
N LEU A 122 -12.08 -3.73 -1.62
CA LEU A 122 -11.49 -4.99 -2.11
C LEU A 122 -10.89 -5.78 -0.94
N ASP A 123 -11.55 -6.87 -0.54
CA ASP A 123 -11.08 -7.77 0.51
C ASP A 123 -9.79 -8.50 0.12
N VAL A 124 -8.89 -8.72 1.10
CA VAL A 124 -7.59 -9.38 0.89
C VAL A 124 -7.76 -10.77 0.28
N LEU A 125 -8.77 -11.54 0.71
CA LEU A 125 -9.06 -12.85 0.13
C LEU A 125 -9.50 -12.76 -1.33
N MET A 126 -10.30 -11.76 -1.68
CA MET A 126 -10.76 -11.55 -3.05
C MET A 126 -9.61 -11.15 -3.96
N ILE A 127 -8.72 -10.27 -3.48
CA ILE A 127 -7.49 -9.88 -4.19
C ILE A 127 -6.57 -11.10 -4.36
N MET A 128 -6.34 -11.87 -3.29
CA MET A 128 -5.48 -13.06 -3.32
C MET A 128 -5.96 -14.09 -4.36
N ARG A 129 -7.25 -14.40 -4.37
CA ARG A 129 -7.84 -15.36 -5.33
C ARG A 129 -7.74 -14.88 -6.78
N ASN A 130 -7.83 -13.57 -7.01
CA ASN A 130 -7.82 -12.96 -8.34
C ASN A 130 -6.60 -12.06 -8.57
N ILE A 131 -5.44 -12.47 -8.05
CA ILE A 131 -4.22 -11.64 -8.08
C ILE A 131 -3.84 -11.21 -9.51
N GLN A 132 -4.10 -12.07 -10.49
CA GLN A 132 -3.84 -11.81 -11.92
C GLN A 132 -4.63 -10.60 -12.45
N VAL A 133 -5.89 -10.46 -12.05
CA VAL A 133 -6.76 -9.35 -12.44
C VAL A 133 -6.37 -8.10 -11.66
N PHE A 134 -6.03 -8.26 -10.38
CA PHE A 134 -5.63 -7.15 -9.53
C PHE A 134 -4.37 -6.43 -10.04
N VAL A 135 -3.29 -7.16 -10.29
CA VAL A 135 -2.01 -6.56 -10.71
C VAL A 135 -2.05 -5.90 -12.10
N SER A 136 -3.03 -6.28 -12.93
CA SER A 136 -3.22 -5.70 -14.27
C SER A 136 -4.16 -4.48 -14.25
N ARG A 137 -5.19 -4.47 -13.39
CA ARG A 137 -6.15 -3.35 -13.24
C ARG A 137 -5.66 -2.24 -12.33
N PHE A 138 -4.81 -2.52 -11.35
CA PHE A 138 -4.35 -1.53 -10.37
C PHE A 138 -2.91 -1.11 -10.62
N SER A 139 -2.61 0.16 -10.31
CA SER A 139 -1.26 0.72 -10.29
C SER A 139 -0.79 0.88 -8.87
N TYR A 140 0.42 0.40 -8.58
CA TYR A 140 1.06 0.54 -7.28
C TYR A 140 1.76 1.90 -7.14
N ASN A 141 1.58 2.55 -5.99
CA ASN A 141 2.35 3.70 -5.54
C ASN A 141 3.26 3.28 -4.38
N LEU A 142 4.57 3.35 -4.61
CA LEU A 142 5.56 2.93 -3.63
C LEU A 142 5.61 3.86 -2.41
N ASN A 143 5.43 5.16 -2.62
CA ASN A 143 5.59 6.18 -1.58
C ASN A 143 4.39 6.21 -0.62
N GLN A 144 3.18 6.18 -1.17
CA GLN A 144 1.94 6.21 -0.37
C GLN A 144 1.53 4.82 0.12
N GLN A 145 2.18 3.76 -0.35
CA GLN A 145 1.78 2.36 -0.11
C GLN A 145 0.29 2.14 -0.37
N ASN A 146 -0.18 2.59 -1.54
CA ASN A 146 -1.55 2.39 -1.99
C ASN A 146 -1.59 1.84 -3.42
N PHE A 147 -2.72 1.23 -3.76
CA PHE A 147 -3.06 0.81 -5.11
C PHE A 147 -4.25 1.64 -5.60
N VAL A 148 -4.15 2.12 -6.83
CA VAL A 148 -5.22 2.90 -7.47
C VAL A 148 -5.65 2.20 -8.75
N GLU A 149 -6.96 2.07 -8.96
CA GLU A 149 -7.49 1.47 -10.16
C GLU A 149 -7.15 2.32 -11.41
N ARG A 150 -6.69 1.69 -12.50
CA ARG A 150 -6.32 2.36 -13.76
C ARG A 150 -7.51 2.84 -14.57
N ARG A 151 -8.70 2.28 -14.31
CA ARG A 151 -9.94 2.62 -14.99
C ARG A 151 -11.11 2.41 -14.04
N PRO A 152 -12.11 3.31 -14.01
CA PRO A 152 -13.31 3.07 -13.20
C PRO A 152 -14.07 1.86 -13.76
N ASP A 153 -14.66 1.07 -12.88
CA ASP A 153 -15.54 -0.02 -13.32
C ASP A 153 -16.83 0.53 -13.92
N ARG A 154 -17.48 -0.26 -14.79
CA ARG A 154 -18.65 0.20 -15.57
C ARG A 154 -19.75 0.72 -14.66
N GLY A 155 -20.01 2.03 -14.69
CA GLY A 155 -21.04 2.70 -13.91
C GLY A 155 -20.53 3.46 -12.69
N SER A 156 -19.28 3.24 -12.27
CA SER A 156 -18.67 3.97 -11.15
C SER A 156 -18.15 5.35 -11.61
N LYS A 157 -18.34 6.37 -10.76
CA LYS A 157 -17.79 7.72 -10.97
C LYS A 157 -16.39 7.89 -10.39
N ASN A 158 -16.01 7.03 -9.44
CA ASN A 158 -14.79 7.13 -8.65
C ASN A 158 -13.88 5.93 -8.94
N LEU A 159 -12.58 6.11 -8.74
CA LEU A 159 -11.59 5.02 -8.81
C LEU A 159 -11.49 4.32 -7.46
N ASN A 160 -11.43 2.99 -7.49
CA ASN A 160 -11.17 2.22 -6.28
C ASN A 160 -9.71 2.41 -5.84
N THR A 161 -9.51 2.56 -4.54
CA THR A 161 -8.18 2.69 -3.92
C THR A 161 -8.07 1.70 -2.76
N ILE A 162 -6.92 1.03 -2.66
CA ILE A 162 -6.61 0.11 -1.57
C ILE A 162 -5.41 0.68 -0.82
N ASN A 163 -5.57 0.81 0.50
CA ASN A 163 -4.53 1.29 1.39
C ASN A 163 -4.22 0.23 2.47
N THR A 164 -3.20 0.53 3.28
CA THR A 164 -2.75 -0.36 4.36
C THR A 164 -3.85 -0.54 5.41
N GLN A 165 -4.68 0.47 5.67
CA GLN A 165 -5.75 0.43 6.66
C GLN A 165 -6.90 -0.50 6.25
N SER A 166 -7.31 -0.49 4.98
CA SER A 166 -8.32 -1.39 4.42
C SER A 166 -7.88 -2.84 4.52
N ILE A 167 -6.60 -3.11 4.29
CA ILE A 167 -6.03 -4.45 4.43
C ILE A 167 -5.92 -4.83 5.91
N ALA A 168 -5.50 -3.92 6.78
CA ALA A 168 -5.48 -4.17 8.21
C ALA A 168 -6.88 -4.54 8.73
N ALA A 169 -7.93 -3.85 8.27
CA ALA A 169 -9.32 -4.19 8.60
C ALA A 169 -9.71 -5.61 8.14
N SER A 170 -9.37 -5.98 6.90
CA SER A 170 -9.55 -7.34 6.39
C SER A 170 -8.78 -8.39 7.21
N LEU A 171 -7.56 -8.07 7.65
CA LEU A 171 -6.78 -8.93 8.56
C LEU A 171 -7.44 -9.07 9.95
N ARG A 172 -8.14 -8.04 10.46
CA ARG A 172 -8.92 -8.15 11.70
C ARG A 172 -10.07 -9.15 11.56
N GLN A 173 -10.71 -9.19 10.39
CA GLN A 173 -11.85 -10.08 10.14
C GLN A 173 -11.40 -11.54 9.97
N HIS A 174 -10.30 -11.77 9.27
CA HIS A 174 -9.90 -13.13 8.88
C HIS A 174 -8.70 -13.69 9.65
N GLY A 175 -8.03 -12.88 10.45
CA GLY A 175 -6.85 -13.26 11.22
C GLY A 175 -5.53 -13.23 10.45
N LEU A 176 -4.43 -13.36 11.19
CA LEU A 176 -3.06 -13.27 10.67
C LEU A 176 -2.66 -14.47 9.79
N GLY A 177 -3.35 -15.61 9.89
CA GLY A 177 -3.07 -16.80 9.06
C GLY A 177 -3.20 -16.56 7.55
N ILE A 178 -3.95 -15.53 7.15
CA ILE A 178 -4.04 -15.12 5.73
C ILE A 178 -2.69 -14.62 5.20
N LEU A 179 -1.85 -13.99 6.01
CA LEU A 179 -0.59 -13.40 5.55
C LEU A 179 0.30 -14.41 4.81
N ASN A 180 0.53 -15.57 5.43
CA ASN A 180 1.35 -16.63 4.85
C ASN A 180 0.69 -17.24 3.61
N THR A 181 -0.63 -17.38 3.62
CA THR A 181 -1.38 -17.88 2.46
C THR A 181 -1.29 -16.91 1.27
N THR A 182 -1.46 -15.60 1.50
CA THR A 182 -1.35 -14.56 0.48
C THR A 182 0.05 -14.49 -0.13
N VAL A 183 1.08 -14.62 0.72
CA VAL A 183 2.48 -14.73 0.27
C VAL A 183 2.66 -15.93 -0.65
N ASN A 184 2.16 -17.11 -0.25
CA ASN A 184 2.28 -18.34 -1.03
C ASN A 184 1.57 -18.25 -2.40
N PHE A 185 0.33 -17.74 -2.44
CA PHE A 185 -0.38 -17.51 -3.72
C PHE A 185 0.37 -16.52 -4.61
N THR A 186 0.92 -15.46 -4.02
CA THR A 186 1.71 -14.49 -4.78
C THR A 186 3.00 -15.10 -5.31
N TYR A 187 3.66 -15.95 -4.53
CA TYR A 187 4.84 -16.71 -4.95
C TYR A 187 4.53 -17.60 -6.17
N GLN A 188 3.42 -18.34 -6.14
CA GLN A 188 2.98 -19.17 -7.27
C GLN A 188 2.74 -18.32 -8.53
N PHE A 189 2.06 -17.17 -8.38
CA PHE A 189 1.84 -16.23 -9.47
C PHE A 189 3.16 -15.68 -10.04
N LEU A 190 4.09 -15.26 -9.17
CA LEU A 190 5.41 -14.76 -9.56
C LEU A 190 6.22 -15.82 -10.31
N SER A 191 6.16 -17.08 -9.88
CA SER A 191 6.83 -18.20 -10.56
C SER A 191 6.31 -18.40 -11.99
N GLN A 192 4.99 -18.35 -12.18
CA GLN A 192 4.38 -18.42 -13.51
C GLN A 192 4.80 -17.24 -14.40
N LYS A 193 4.78 -16.01 -13.86
CA LYS A 193 5.20 -14.81 -14.60
C LYS A 193 6.69 -14.82 -14.94
N PHE A 194 7.52 -15.36 -14.06
CA PHE A 194 8.94 -15.50 -14.32
C PHE A 194 9.24 -16.52 -15.43
N HIS A 195 8.43 -17.57 -15.56
CA HIS A 195 8.54 -18.49 -16.69
C HIS A 195 8.32 -17.76 -18.03
N VAL A 196 7.27 -16.93 -18.12
CA VAL A 196 7.01 -16.08 -19.30
C VAL A 196 8.15 -15.09 -19.54
N PHE A 197 8.69 -14.50 -18.47
CA PHE A 197 9.84 -13.59 -18.54
C PHE A 197 11.08 -14.28 -19.12
N SER A 198 11.38 -15.51 -18.66
CA SER A 198 12.51 -16.30 -19.15
C SER A 198 12.33 -16.70 -20.62
N GLN A 199 11.13 -17.12 -21.01
CA GLN A 199 10.79 -17.41 -22.42
C GLN A 199 11.00 -16.19 -23.32
N PHE A 200 10.58 -15.00 -22.87
CA PHE A 200 10.77 -13.77 -23.63
C PHE A 200 12.26 -13.45 -23.89
N LEU A 201 13.12 -13.66 -22.89
CA LEU A 201 14.57 -13.45 -23.05
C LEU A 201 15.26 -14.59 -23.81
N PHE A 202 14.64 -15.76 -23.89
CA PHE A 202 15.14 -16.90 -24.65
C PHE A 202 14.92 -16.75 -26.17
N ASP A 203 13.93 -15.93 -26.58
CA ASP A 203 13.66 -15.62 -27.97
C ASP A 203 14.93 -15.26 -28.75
N GLU A 204 15.13 -15.91 -29.91
CA GLU A 204 16.38 -15.79 -30.68
C GLU A 204 16.67 -14.36 -31.13
N TYR A 205 15.63 -13.57 -31.44
CA TYR A 205 15.79 -12.20 -31.87
C TYR A 205 16.26 -11.32 -30.70
N ILE A 206 15.59 -11.43 -29.55
CA ILE A 206 15.94 -10.67 -28.34
C ILE A 206 17.34 -11.07 -27.85
N ARG A 207 17.59 -12.37 -27.68
CA ARG A 207 18.89 -12.89 -27.26
C ARG A 207 20.01 -12.50 -28.21
N GLY A 208 19.76 -12.58 -29.51
CA GLY A 208 20.70 -12.19 -30.56
C GLY A 208 21.06 -10.70 -30.50
N HIS A 209 20.07 -9.83 -30.27
CA HIS A 209 20.29 -8.39 -30.08
C HIS A 209 21.06 -8.09 -28.79
N LEU A 210 20.65 -8.64 -27.65
CA LEU A 210 21.34 -8.43 -26.37
C LEU A 210 22.79 -8.91 -26.43
N SER A 211 23.05 -10.03 -27.12
CA SER A 211 24.41 -10.52 -27.37
C SER A 211 25.26 -9.59 -28.24
N LYS A 212 24.65 -8.83 -29.17
CA LYS A 212 25.34 -7.79 -29.96
C LYS A 212 25.64 -6.57 -29.09
N GLU A 213 24.68 -6.11 -28.31
CA GLU A 213 24.86 -4.98 -27.39
C GLU A 213 25.93 -5.26 -26.32
N ARG A 214 25.93 -6.45 -25.74
CA ARG A 214 26.98 -6.88 -24.81
C ARG A 214 28.37 -6.79 -25.44
N ARG A 215 28.52 -7.29 -26.66
CA ARG A 215 29.80 -7.25 -27.40
C ARG A 215 30.21 -5.81 -27.69
N TRP A 216 29.26 -4.95 -28.05
CA TRP A 216 29.54 -3.54 -28.30
C TRP A 216 30.00 -2.82 -27.03
N PHE A 217 29.27 -2.99 -25.93
CA PHE A 217 29.58 -2.35 -24.64
C PHE A 217 30.93 -2.81 -24.09
N ARG A 218 31.27 -4.10 -24.20
CA ARG A 218 32.60 -4.61 -23.81
C ARG A 218 33.73 -3.95 -24.62
N LYS A 219 33.51 -3.69 -25.92
CA LYS A 219 34.50 -3.02 -26.78
C LYS A 219 34.64 -1.52 -26.47
N HIS A 220 33.57 -0.86 -26.04
CA HIS A 220 33.53 0.59 -25.81
C HIS A 220 33.54 0.96 -24.33
N LYS A 221 34.12 0.09 -23.49
CA LYS A 221 34.20 0.29 -22.02
C LYS A 221 34.95 1.57 -21.62
N GLY A 222 35.70 2.18 -22.54
CA GLY A 222 36.40 3.45 -22.34
C GLY A 222 35.50 4.68 -22.22
N ASP A 223 34.34 4.69 -22.88
CA ASP A 223 33.40 5.83 -22.85
C ASP A 223 32.54 5.83 -21.57
N ARG A 224 32.61 4.75 -20.78
CA ARG A 224 31.93 4.50 -19.49
C ARG A 224 30.42 4.78 -19.47
N MET A 225 29.77 5.02 -20.60
CA MET A 225 28.37 5.40 -20.67
C MET A 225 27.68 4.73 -21.85
N TYR A 226 26.48 4.20 -21.61
CA TYR A 226 25.65 3.62 -22.66
C TYR A 226 24.88 4.72 -23.43
N PRO A 227 25.04 4.85 -24.76
CA PRO A 227 24.42 5.94 -25.52
C PRO A 227 22.88 5.86 -25.57
N TYR A 228 22.22 7.01 -25.43
CA TYR A 228 20.77 7.13 -25.56
C TYR A 228 20.27 6.70 -26.95
N GLU A 229 20.97 7.09 -28.02
CA GLU A 229 20.53 6.82 -29.40
C GLU A 229 20.45 5.32 -29.68
N ARG A 230 21.31 4.50 -29.04
CA ARG A 230 21.29 3.04 -29.18
C ARG A 230 20.05 2.42 -28.55
N ALA A 231 19.73 2.83 -27.31
CA ALA A 231 18.49 2.40 -26.67
C ALA A 231 17.26 2.77 -27.52
N ALA A 232 17.22 4.01 -28.01
CA ALA A 232 16.12 4.48 -28.85
C ALA A 232 16.04 3.73 -30.19
N LYS A 233 17.18 3.39 -30.80
CA LYS A 233 17.22 2.59 -32.02
C LYS A 233 16.67 1.19 -31.78
N PHE A 234 17.05 0.55 -30.68
CA PHE A 234 16.54 -0.77 -30.32
C PHE A 234 15.03 -0.77 -30.08
N VAL A 235 14.48 0.24 -29.39
CA VAL A 235 13.01 0.40 -29.25
C VAL A 235 12.33 0.50 -30.61
N LYS A 236 12.90 1.28 -31.55
CA LYS A 236 12.37 1.40 -32.91
C LYS A 236 12.47 0.09 -33.70
N GLU A 237 13.55 -0.68 -33.54
CA GLU A 237 13.73 -1.97 -34.20
C GLU A 237 12.74 -3.02 -33.68
N ILE A 238 12.53 -3.11 -32.35
CA ILE A 238 11.53 -4.02 -31.78
C ILE A 238 10.11 -3.66 -32.23
N ARG A 239 9.77 -2.36 -32.28
CA ARG A 239 8.45 -1.94 -32.77
C ARG A 239 8.18 -2.35 -34.22
N LYS A 240 9.22 -2.54 -35.04
CA LYS A 240 9.08 -3.00 -36.43
C LYS A 240 8.78 -4.50 -36.57
N LEU A 241 9.06 -5.31 -35.54
CA LEU A 241 8.81 -6.76 -35.57
C LEU A 241 7.33 -7.11 -35.55
N GLY A 242 6.49 -6.18 -35.12
CA GLY A 242 5.05 -6.34 -35.12
C GLY A 242 4.40 -5.69 -33.90
N VAL A 243 3.15 -5.32 -34.10
CA VAL A 243 2.22 -4.92 -33.05
C VAL A 243 1.21 -6.05 -32.94
N LEU A 244 0.98 -6.58 -31.75
CA LEU A 244 -0.05 -7.60 -31.57
C LEU A 244 -1.45 -7.02 -31.82
N GLU A 245 -2.47 -7.86 -31.98
CA GLU A 245 -3.87 -7.46 -32.17
C GLU A 245 -4.37 -6.45 -31.13
N SER A 246 -3.77 -6.44 -29.93
CA SER A 246 -4.05 -5.49 -28.86
C SER A 246 -3.48 -4.08 -29.06
N GLY A 247 -2.81 -3.79 -30.19
CA GLY A 247 -2.17 -2.49 -30.46
C GLY A 247 -0.90 -2.21 -29.63
N LYS A 248 -0.36 -3.21 -28.92
CA LYS A 248 0.85 -3.07 -28.06
C LYS A 248 2.06 -3.71 -28.73
N SER A 249 3.23 -3.09 -28.60
CA SER A 249 4.48 -3.69 -29.10
C SER A 249 4.97 -4.82 -28.19
N PHE A 250 5.82 -5.71 -28.70
CA PHE A 250 6.45 -6.75 -27.90
C PHE A 250 7.18 -6.20 -26.67
N LEU A 251 7.88 -5.07 -26.81
CA LEU A 251 8.56 -4.41 -25.68
C LEU A 251 7.56 -3.88 -24.64
N ASP A 252 6.41 -3.36 -25.08
CA ASP A 252 5.38 -2.87 -24.16
C ASP A 252 4.74 -4.01 -23.38
N GLN A 253 4.56 -5.18 -23.98
CA GLN A 253 4.09 -6.38 -23.28
C GLN A 253 5.11 -6.84 -22.23
N PHE A 254 6.39 -6.83 -22.57
CA PHE A 254 7.45 -7.18 -21.61
C PHE A 254 7.52 -6.18 -20.45
N ARG A 255 7.36 -4.88 -20.73
CA ARG A 255 7.21 -3.86 -19.68
C ARG A 255 6.00 -4.15 -18.79
N ILE A 256 4.83 -4.44 -19.36
CA ILE A 256 3.61 -4.75 -18.58
C ILE A 256 3.84 -5.99 -17.70
N LEU A 257 4.50 -7.02 -18.22
CA LEU A 257 4.87 -8.21 -17.46
C LEU A 257 5.72 -7.85 -16.23
N ILE A 258 6.74 -7.00 -16.42
CA ILE A 258 7.60 -6.52 -15.32
C ILE A 258 6.80 -5.67 -14.32
N THR A 259 5.90 -4.82 -14.80
CA THR A 259 5.01 -4.02 -13.95
C THR A 259 4.09 -4.92 -13.11
N GLU A 260 3.51 -5.97 -13.69
CA GLU A 260 2.65 -6.92 -12.97
C GLU A 260 3.41 -7.69 -11.90
N ILE A 261 4.66 -8.09 -12.19
CA ILE A 261 5.58 -8.70 -11.21
C ILE A 261 5.81 -7.73 -10.03
N GLY A 262 6.12 -6.46 -10.31
CA GLY A 262 6.36 -5.49 -9.24
C GLY A 262 5.09 -5.07 -8.50
N ASN A 263 3.93 -5.03 -9.15
CA ASN A 263 2.64 -4.83 -8.50
C ASN A 263 2.32 -5.97 -7.53
N ALA A 264 2.59 -7.23 -7.90
CA ALA A 264 2.45 -8.37 -7.00
C ALA A 264 3.36 -8.24 -5.76
N LEU A 265 4.60 -7.81 -5.95
CA LEU A 265 5.54 -7.56 -4.85
C LEU A 265 5.09 -6.40 -3.96
N GLY A 266 4.58 -5.32 -4.56
CA GLY A 266 4.00 -4.18 -3.85
C GLY A 266 2.79 -4.58 -3.01
N TYR A 267 1.97 -5.51 -3.51
CA TYR A 267 0.82 -6.05 -2.79
C TYR A 267 1.27 -6.84 -1.56
N VAL A 268 2.22 -7.77 -1.70
CA VAL A 268 2.72 -8.53 -0.56
C VAL A 268 3.37 -7.64 0.48
N ARG A 269 4.14 -6.65 0.04
CA ARG A 269 4.71 -5.63 0.94
C ARG A 269 3.60 -4.91 1.72
N MET A 270 2.56 -4.46 1.04
CA MET A 270 1.44 -3.75 1.68
C MET A 270 0.70 -4.66 2.67
N VAL A 271 0.49 -5.94 2.33
CA VAL A 271 -0.12 -6.94 3.22
C VAL A 271 0.73 -7.18 4.47
N ARG A 272 2.06 -7.25 4.33
CA ARG A 272 2.99 -7.36 5.46
C ARG A 272 3.04 -6.08 6.30
N SER A 273 3.09 -4.90 5.68
CA SER A 273 2.98 -3.60 6.38
C SER A 273 1.68 -3.51 7.19
N ALA A 274 0.56 -3.97 6.61
CA ALA A 274 -0.73 -3.99 7.28
C ALA A 274 -0.77 -4.99 8.45
N GLY A 275 -0.15 -6.16 8.28
CA GLY A 275 0.06 -7.13 9.36
C GLY A 275 0.87 -6.54 10.51
N MET A 276 1.97 -5.84 10.21
CA MET A 276 2.79 -5.17 11.22
C MET A 276 2.02 -4.05 11.94
N HIS A 277 1.22 -3.27 11.22
CA HIS A 277 0.36 -2.24 11.83
C HIS A 277 -0.69 -2.87 12.76
N PHE A 278 -1.31 -3.98 12.34
CA PHE A 278 -2.25 -4.72 13.17
C PHE A 278 -1.57 -5.29 14.43
N CYS A 279 -0.39 -5.91 14.30
CA CYS A 279 0.38 -6.39 15.45
C CYS A 279 0.78 -5.24 16.38
N SER A 280 1.21 -4.11 15.84
CA SER A 280 1.58 -2.92 16.63
C SER A 280 0.41 -2.36 17.45
N GLU A 281 -0.81 -2.40 16.92
CA GLU A 281 -2.00 -2.00 17.67
C GLU A 281 -2.32 -3.00 18.78
N ALA A 282 -2.22 -4.30 18.50
CA ALA A 282 -2.49 -5.37 19.47
C ALA A 282 -1.46 -5.39 20.62
N VAL A 283 -0.20 -5.13 20.30
CA VAL A 283 0.92 -5.17 21.25
C VAL A 283 1.01 -3.90 22.12
N ARG A 284 0.28 -2.83 21.81
CA ARG A 284 0.34 -1.57 22.58
C ARG A 284 0.04 -1.74 24.08
N PHE A 285 -0.63 -2.82 24.46
CA PHE A 285 -0.99 -3.13 25.85
C PHE A 285 0.09 -3.95 26.57
N LEU A 286 1.13 -4.42 25.87
CA LEU A 286 2.27 -5.13 26.43
C LEU A 286 3.39 -4.12 26.73
N PRO A 287 3.90 -4.08 27.98
CA PRO A 287 4.93 -3.13 28.39
C PRO A 287 6.30 -3.43 27.78
N ASP A 288 6.65 -4.71 27.62
CA ASP A 288 7.87 -5.19 26.97
C ASP A 288 7.53 -6.36 26.04
N LEU A 289 8.21 -6.44 24.90
CA LEU A 289 8.09 -7.49 23.89
C LEU A 289 9.20 -8.54 23.99
N GLU A 290 10.30 -8.20 24.66
CA GLU A 290 11.48 -9.05 24.80
C GLU A 290 11.40 -9.90 26.06
N ASP A 291 10.84 -9.36 27.14
CA ASP A 291 10.66 -10.02 28.44
C ASP A 291 9.17 -10.11 28.80
N ILE A 292 8.49 -11.14 28.25
CA ILE A 292 7.07 -11.40 28.53
C ILE A 292 6.99 -12.60 29.46
N ILE A 293 6.35 -12.40 30.62
CA ILE A 293 6.02 -13.47 31.56
C ILE A 293 5.10 -14.52 30.92
N THR A 294 5.35 -15.80 31.20
CA THR A 294 4.47 -16.89 30.77
C THR A 294 3.20 -16.90 31.63
N PHE A 295 2.08 -16.41 31.09
CA PHE A 295 0.85 -16.25 31.85
C PHE A 295 0.32 -17.58 32.38
N GLN A 296 0.51 -18.67 31.63
CA GLN A 296 0.11 -20.02 32.03
C GLN A 296 0.81 -20.48 33.32
N GLU A 297 2.11 -20.23 33.45
CA GLU A 297 2.91 -20.65 34.60
C GLU A 297 2.54 -19.85 35.85
N HIS A 298 2.38 -18.53 35.69
CA HIS A 298 1.93 -17.64 36.76
C HIS A 298 0.48 -17.90 37.20
N ALA A 299 -0.41 -18.30 36.28
CA ALA A 299 -1.79 -18.63 36.62
C ALA A 299 -1.94 -20.02 37.27
N GLY A 300 -1.08 -20.96 36.88
CA GLY A 300 -1.10 -22.34 37.33
C GLY A 300 -0.40 -22.57 38.67
N ALA A 301 0.27 -23.72 38.79
CA ALA A 301 1.00 -24.11 40.00
C ALA A 301 2.40 -23.48 40.11
N GLY A 302 2.83 -22.72 39.09
CA GLY A 302 4.19 -22.21 39.00
C GLY A 302 5.17 -23.24 38.42
N THR A 303 6.38 -22.77 38.11
CA THR A 303 7.46 -23.60 37.58
C THR A 303 8.21 -24.18 38.76
N GLN A 304 8.06 -25.49 39.00
CA GLN A 304 8.89 -26.18 39.99
C GLN A 304 10.32 -26.28 39.46
N PRO A 305 11.35 -26.20 40.33
CA PRO A 305 12.71 -26.49 39.90
C PRO A 305 12.73 -27.88 39.29
N LYS A 306 13.27 -28.03 38.08
CA LYS A 306 13.63 -29.34 37.53
C LYS A 306 14.60 -29.95 38.54
N GLU A 307 14.16 -30.92 39.34
CA GLU A 307 15.07 -31.76 40.10
C GLU A 307 15.98 -32.43 39.06
N SER A 308 17.25 -32.04 39.04
CA SER A 308 18.29 -32.76 38.33
C SER A 308 18.32 -34.17 38.90
N VAL A 309 17.74 -35.12 38.17
CA VAL A 309 18.03 -36.54 38.39
C VAL A 309 19.50 -36.71 38.05
N GLU A 310 20.32 -36.77 39.09
CA GLU A 310 21.68 -37.29 39.02
C GLU A 310 21.62 -38.75 38.54
N ASP A 311 21.62 -38.95 37.22
CA ASP A 311 22.19 -40.15 36.64
C ASP A 311 23.29 -39.67 35.70
N GLY A 312 24.52 -39.86 36.16
CA GLY A 312 25.72 -39.31 35.54
C GLY A 312 25.96 -39.85 34.14
N GLU A 313 26.22 -38.94 33.22
CA GLU A 313 27.27 -39.05 32.22
C GLU A 313 27.56 -37.63 31.70
N GLU A 314 28.85 -37.30 31.66
CA GLU A 314 29.39 -35.98 31.32
C GLU A 314 29.16 -35.66 29.84
N GLU A 315 28.23 -34.76 29.51
CA GLU A 315 28.30 -33.96 28.28
C GLU A 315 28.01 -32.48 28.62
N GLU A 316 29.01 -31.63 28.39
CA GLU A 316 28.95 -30.17 28.55
C GLU A 316 28.03 -29.57 27.46
N GLU A 317 26.74 -29.42 27.76
CA GLU A 317 25.86 -28.51 27.00
C GLU A 317 25.89 -27.09 27.61
N PRO A 318 25.74 -26.03 26.79
CA PRO A 318 25.94 -24.66 27.25
C PRO A 318 24.82 -24.25 28.22
N VAL A 319 25.23 -23.60 29.31
CA VAL A 319 24.37 -23.04 30.37
C VAL A 319 23.25 -22.18 29.78
N GLU A 320 22.04 -22.73 29.67
CA GLU A 320 20.81 -21.96 29.50
C GLU A 320 20.50 -21.24 30.83
N GLU A 321 20.16 -19.96 30.76
CA GLU A 321 19.85 -19.11 31.91
C GLU A 321 18.76 -19.77 32.78
N GLU A 322 19.00 -19.87 34.10
CA GLU A 322 18.01 -20.42 35.03
C GLU A 322 16.72 -19.57 34.99
N ASP A 323 15.66 -20.11 34.39
CA ASP A 323 14.34 -19.48 34.42
C ASP A 323 13.93 -19.20 35.88
N PRO A 324 13.45 -17.99 36.20
CA PRO A 324 13.12 -17.62 37.57
C PRO A 324 12.03 -18.54 38.15
N VAL A 325 12.20 -18.98 39.40
CA VAL A 325 11.19 -19.79 40.11
C VAL A 325 9.90 -18.99 40.23
N VAL A 326 8.91 -19.34 39.42
CA VAL A 326 7.61 -18.68 39.42
C VAL A 326 6.69 -19.31 40.46
N VAL A 327 6.21 -18.51 41.42
CA VAL A 327 5.13 -18.91 42.33
C VAL A 327 3.79 -18.74 41.62
N GLY A 328 3.11 -19.86 41.33
CA GLY A 328 1.82 -19.86 40.67
C GLY A 328 0.66 -19.41 41.57
N ALA A 329 -0.32 -18.72 41.00
CA ALA A 329 -1.49 -18.20 41.69
C ALA A 329 -2.57 -19.26 42.00
N GLY A 330 -2.47 -20.48 41.45
CA GLY A 330 -3.40 -21.59 41.71
C GLY A 330 -4.83 -21.31 41.25
N LEU A 331 -4.99 -20.68 40.08
CA LEU A 331 -6.30 -20.35 39.50
C LEU A 331 -6.99 -21.59 38.91
N SER A 332 -8.26 -21.44 38.52
CA SER A 332 -9.05 -22.56 37.96
C SER A 332 -8.44 -23.10 36.66
N GLU A 333 -8.71 -24.37 36.33
CA GLU A 333 -8.19 -25.03 35.12
C GLU A 333 -8.55 -24.27 33.83
N GLU A 334 -9.76 -23.70 33.77
CA GLU A 334 -10.21 -22.88 32.64
C GLU A 334 -9.39 -21.58 32.52
N THR A 335 -8.97 -21.01 33.66
CA THR A 335 -8.15 -19.80 33.70
C THR A 335 -6.74 -20.09 33.22
N VAL A 336 -6.14 -21.20 33.67
CA VAL A 336 -4.81 -21.66 33.23
C VAL A 336 -4.81 -21.96 31.73
N ARG A 337 -5.86 -22.63 31.22
CA ARG A 337 -6.02 -22.88 29.79
C ARG A 337 -6.17 -21.59 28.97
N SER A 338 -6.92 -20.62 29.48
CA SER A 338 -7.09 -19.31 28.81
C SER A 338 -5.78 -18.52 28.80
N ALA A 339 -4.97 -18.65 29.86
CA ALA A 339 -3.64 -18.06 29.93
C ALA A 339 -2.67 -18.69 28.92
N GLY A 340 -2.68 -20.02 28.74
CA GLY A 340 -1.90 -20.68 27.68
C GLY A 340 -2.29 -20.22 26.28
N ASN A 341 -3.59 -20.07 26.00
CA ASN A 341 -4.04 -19.50 24.73
C ASN A 341 -3.55 -18.05 24.53
N LEU A 342 -3.45 -17.27 25.60
CA LEU A 342 -2.93 -15.90 25.54
C LEU A 342 -1.43 -15.90 25.24
N ASP A 343 -0.66 -16.79 25.87
CA ASP A 343 0.77 -16.98 25.60
C ASP A 343 1.01 -17.34 24.11
N ASP A 344 0.23 -18.27 23.55
CA ASP A 344 0.29 -18.64 22.14
C ASP A 344 0.00 -17.46 21.20
N VAL A 345 -1.02 -16.65 21.54
CA VAL A 345 -1.39 -15.45 20.76
C VAL A 345 -0.28 -14.40 20.83
N ILE A 346 0.29 -14.16 21.99
CA ILE A 346 1.40 -13.22 22.18
C ILE A 346 2.64 -13.69 21.41
N GLY A 347 2.98 -14.98 21.51
CA GLY A 347 4.08 -15.58 20.74
C GLY A 347 3.88 -15.41 19.24
N THR A 348 2.65 -15.64 18.74
CA THR A 348 2.30 -15.42 17.34
C THR A 348 2.42 -13.96 16.93
N LEU A 349 1.98 -13.01 17.77
CA LEU A 349 2.10 -11.57 17.51
C LEU A 349 3.57 -11.14 17.46
N ARG A 350 4.40 -11.63 18.39
CA ARG A 350 5.84 -11.35 18.45
C ARG A 350 6.55 -11.85 17.20
N GLN A 351 6.33 -13.10 16.81
CA GLN A 351 6.92 -13.69 15.62
C GLN A 351 6.54 -12.89 14.35
N ASN A 352 5.25 -12.57 14.18
CA ASN A 352 4.78 -11.80 13.04
C ASN A 352 5.28 -10.34 13.05
N PHE A 353 5.53 -9.77 14.23
CA PHE A 353 6.12 -8.44 14.38
C PHE A 353 7.61 -8.44 13.98
N SER A 354 8.37 -9.46 14.37
CA SER A 354 9.79 -9.60 14.00
C SER A 354 10.04 -10.00 12.54
N GLU A 355 9.15 -10.79 11.94
CA GLU A 355 9.29 -11.26 10.55
C GLU A 355 9.12 -10.13 9.50
N GLY A 356 8.62 -8.95 9.90
CA GLY A 356 8.30 -7.84 9.00
C GLY A 356 9.51 -7.19 8.29
N SER A 357 10.74 -7.35 8.79
CA SER A 357 11.90 -6.60 8.29
C SER A 357 12.62 -7.22 7.09
N ASP A 358 12.66 -8.56 6.97
CA ASP A 358 13.56 -9.26 6.03
C ASP A 358 12.85 -10.05 4.91
N TYR A 359 11.54 -9.90 4.77
CA TYR A 359 10.73 -10.65 3.79
C TYR A 359 11.28 -10.62 2.36
N PHE A 360 11.68 -9.44 1.87
CA PHE A 360 12.21 -9.33 0.50
C PHE A 360 13.51 -10.13 0.31
N LYS A 361 14.31 -10.31 1.35
CA LYS A 361 15.53 -11.12 1.28
C LYS A 361 15.19 -12.59 1.14
N VAL A 362 14.27 -13.08 1.97
CA VAL A 362 13.78 -14.47 1.92
C VAL A 362 13.16 -14.76 0.56
N LEU A 363 12.35 -13.84 0.03
CA LEU A 363 11.75 -14.01 -1.29
C LEU A 363 12.82 -14.08 -2.39
N VAL A 364 13.80 -13.16 -2.37
CA VAL A 364 14.91 -13.17 -3.34
C VAL A 364 15.74 -14.45 -3.22
N SER A 365 16.04 -14.92 -2.01
CA SER A 365 16.84 -16.13 -1.80
C SER A 365 16.12 -17.39 -2.30
N VAL A 366 14.83 -17.53 -2.02
CA VAL A 366 14.02 -18.67 -2.50
C VAL A 366 13.96 -18.66 -4.03
N PHE A 367 13.68 -17.50 -4.64
CA PHE A 367 13.66 -17.41 -6.10
C PHE A 367 15.04 -17.61 -6.73
N GLN A 368 16.13 -17.14 -6.11
CA GLN A 368 17.48 -17.42 -6.58
C GLN A 368 17.78 -18.92 -6.56
N GLN A 369 17.44 -19.63 -5.48
CA GLN A 369 17.65 -21.08 -5.38
C GLN A 369 16.88 -21.85 -6.45
N VAL A 370 15.60 -21.53 -6.64
CA VAL A 370 14.74 -22.22 -7.61
C VAL A 370 15.14 -21.88 -9.05
N LEU A 371 15.44 -20.61 -9.34
CA LEU A 371 15.69 -20.15 -10.70
C LEU A 371 17.14 -20.34 -11.17
N LEU A 372 18.14 -20.22 -10.29
CA LEU A 372 19.55 -20.41 -10.67
C LEU A 372 19.98 -21.88 -10.64
N SER A 373 19.06 -22.80 -10.34
CA SER A 373 19.32 -24.24 -10.39
C SER A 373 19.58 -24.77 -11.82
N GLY A 374 19.24 -24.00 -12.86
CA GLY A 374 19.46 -24.33 -14.27
C GLY A 374 20.46 -23.42 -15.01
N ASP A 375 21.02 -23.92 -16.11
CA ASP A 375 21.91 -23.15 -17.01
C ASP A 375 21.11 -22.12 -17.82
N HIS A 376 20.98 -20.89 -17.28
CA HIS A 376 20.20 -19.81 -17.90
C HIS A 376 21.07 -18.65 -18.39
N LYS A 377 22.02 -18.95 -19.29
CA LYS A 377 22.92 -17.95 -19.91
C LYS A 377 22.21 -16.80 -20.62
N HIS A 378 20.96 -16.99 -21.05
CA HIS A 378 20.17 -15.94 -21.70
C HIS A 378 19.71 -14.85 -20.70
N LEU A 379 19.62 -15.16 -19.41
CA LEU A 379 19.21 -14.20 -18.38
C LEU A 379 20.32 -13.23 -18.02
N ASP A 380 21.60 -13.59 -18.23
CA ASP A 380 22.79 -12.79 -17.89
C ASP A 380 22.84 -11.40 -18.54
N ASP A 381 22.11 -11.23 -19.63
CA ASP A 381 22.12 -10.03 -20.47
C ASP A 381 20.89 -9.13 -20.23
N PHE A 382 20.04 -9.44 -19.24
CA PHE A 382 18.83 -8.66 -18.94
C PHE A 382 19.13 -7.17 -18.68
N TYR A 383 20.19 -6.83 -17.95
CA TYR A 383 20.56 -5.43 -17.67
C TYR A 383 20.71 -4.53 -18.92
N LEU A 384 20.96 -5.12 -20.10
CA LEU A 384 21.07 -4.40 -21.38
C LEU A 384 19.72 -4.04 -22.01
N ILE A 385 18.63 -4.74 -21.67
CA ILE A 385 17.27 -4.42 -22.13
C ILE A 385 16.63 -3.29 -21.30
N VAL A 386 17.10 -3.11 -20.06
CA VAL A 386 16.53 -2.16 -19.09
C VAL A 386 16.48 -0.72 -19.64
N PRO A 387 17.53 -0.17 -20.29
CA PRO A 387 17.45 1.15 -20.93
C PRO A 387 16.28 1.31 -21.90
N ALA A 388 16.02 0.32 -22.75
CA ALA A 388 14.92 0.37 -23.70
C ALA A 388 13.55 0.24 -23.02
N LEU A 389 13.46 -0.55 -21.95
CA LEU A 389 12.26 -0.63 -21.12
C LEU A 389 11.96 0.69 -20.41
N CYS A 390 12.98 1.40 -19.91
CA CYS A 390 12.80 2.73 -19.31
C CYS A 390 12.21 3.72 -20.34
N LEU A 391 12.68 3.69 -21.59
CA LEU A 391 12.10 4.53 -22.65
C LEU A 391 10.64 4.18 -22.94
N SER A 392 10.31 2.89 -23.06
CA SER A 392 8.92 2.43 -23.25
C SER A 392 8.02 2.83 -22.07
N TRP A 393 8.55 2.80 -20.84
CA TRP A 393 7.81 3.23 -19.65
C TRP A 393 7.53 4.74 -19.66
N VAL A 394 8.53 5.57 -19.98
CA VAL A 394 8.34 7.04 -20.04
C VAL A 394 7.30 7.41 -21.11
N ASP A 395 7.40 6.82 -22.31
CA ASP A 395 6.41 7.00 -23.38
C ASP A 395 4.99 6.65 -22.89
N SER A 396 4.86 5.54 -22.18
CA SER A 396 3.57 5.04 -21.70
C SER A 396 3.01 5.85 -20.53
N SER A 397 3.86 6.31 -19.61
CA SER A 397 3.46 7.17 -18.48
C SER A 397 2.93 8.51 -18.98
N LEU A 398 3.63 9.13 -19.94
CA LEU A 398 3.19 10.38 -20.57
C LEU A 398 1.84 10.21 -21.31
N GLN A 399 1.65 9.08 -21.99
CA GLN A 399 0.38 8.75 -22.63
C GLN A 399 -0.75 8.56 -21.61
N ALA A 400 -0.51 7.82 -20.54
CA ALA A 400 -1.51 7.59 -19.47
C ALA A 400 -1.91 8.91 -18.79
N LYS A 401 -0.93 9.77 -18.47
CA LYS A 401 -1.16 11.12 -17.92
C LYS A 401 -1.92 12.00 -18.90
N SER A 402 -1.59 11.97 -20.20
CA SER A 402 -2.34 12.73 -21.22
C SER A 402 -3.80 12.28 -21.35
N VAL A 403 -4.09 10.98 -21.19
CA VAL A 403 -5.47 10.45 -21.24
C VAL A 403 -6.27 10.94 -20.03
N MET A 404 -5.64 10.97 -18.85
CA MET A 404 -6.23 11.47 -17.61
C MET A 404 -6.73 12.92 -17.76
N TYR A 405 -5.91 13.82 -18.32
CA TYR A 405 -6.31 15.22 -18.55
C TYR A 405 -7.41 15.39 -19.62
N LYS A 406 -7.54 14.45 -20.55
CA LYS A 406 -8.52 14.49 -21.64
C LYS A 406 -9.86 13.85 -21.28
N SER A 407 -10.04 13.38 -20.04
CA SER A 407 -11.28 12.74 -19.52
C SER A 407 -11.80 11.60 -20.41
N ASN A 408 -10.90 10.85 -21.07
CA ASN A 408 -11.31 9.74 -21.90
C ASN A 408 -11.39 8.46 -21.07
N ARG A 409 -12.62 8.08 -20.70
CA ARG A 409 -12.93 6.93 -19.82
C ARG A 409 -12.66 5.54 -20.41
N THR A 410 -12.27 5.44 -21.69
CA THR A 410 -12.13 4.15 -22.39
C THR A 410 -10.71 3.58 -22.35
N ARG A 411 -9.70 4.41 -22.06
CA ARG A 411 -8.29 4.01 -22.03
C ARG A 411 -7.78 4.03 -20.60
N ASP A 412 -6.82 3.15 -20.31
CA ASP A 412 -6.17 3.10 -19.01
C ASP A 412 -5.52 4.45 -18.69
N SER A 413 -5.84 4.99 -17.53
CA SER A 413 -5.34 6.27 -17.04
C SER A 413 -4.78 6.08 -15.64
N TYR A 414 -3.52 6.42 -15.44
CA TYR A 414 -2.85 6.33 -14.14
C TYR A 414 -1.82 7.44 -14.01
N TYR A 415 -1.66 7.95 -12.80
CA TYR A 415 -0.69 9.00 -12.48
C TYR A 415 0.63 8.43 -11.93
N THR A 416 0.61 7.18 -11.44
CA THR A 416 1.75 6.44 -10.90
C THR A 416 1.76 5.01 -11.44
N ASP A 417 2.95 4.43 -11.59
CA ASP A 417 3.18 3.05 -12.03
C ASP A 417 4.52 2.53 -11.47
N ASP A 418 4.72 2.66 -10.15
CA ASP A 418 5.96 2.27 -9.47
C ASP A 418 6.19 0.76 -9.49
N GLY A 419 5.16 -0.03 -9.80
CA GLY A 419 5.28 -1.47 -10.03
C GLY A 419 6.34 -1.82 -11.06
N PHE A 420 6.52 -1.01 -12.11
CA PHE A 420 7.60 -1.22 -13.06
C PHE A 420 8.99 -1.10 -12.41
N ALA A 421 9.20 -0.05 -11.61
CA ALA A 421 10.47 0.20 -10.93
C ALA A 421 10.80 -0.90 -9.91
N VAL A 422 9.80 -1.33 -9.13
CA VAL A 422 9.92 -2.45 -8.19
C VAL A 422 10.23 -3.76 -8.91
N GLY A 423 9.56 -4.02 -10.04
CA GLY A 423 9.77 -5.22 -10.85
C GLY A 423 11.19 -5.30 -11.42
N ILE A 424 11.72 -4.22 -12.01
CA ILE A 424 13.11 -4.19 -12.50
C ILE A 424 14.09 -4.39 -11.33
N ALA A 425 13.89 -3.67 -10.22
CA ALA A 425 14.77 -3.78 -9.06
C ALA A 425 14.84 -5.21 -8.52
N TYR A 426 13.69 -5.88 -8.44
CA TYR A 426 13.58 -7.27 -8.00
C TYR A 426 14.28 -8.24 -8.95
N ILE A 427 14.02 -8.16 -10.24
CA ILE A 427 14.63 -9.05 -11.24
C ILE A 427 16.15 -8.84 -11.29
N MET A 428 16.63 -7.59 -11.20
CA MET A 428 18.06 -7.30 -11.13
C MET A 428 18.71 -7.85 -9.85
N ALA A 429 17.98 -7.88 -8.73
CA ALA A 429 18.44 -8.46 -7.49
C ALA A 429 18.55 -9.98 -7.58
N ILE A 430 17.53 -10.66 -8.09
CA ILE A 430 17.55 -12.12 -8.33
C ILE A 430 18.75 -12.49 -9.22
N LEU A 431 18.94 -11.80 -10.34
CA LEU A 431 19.98 -12.12 -11.31
C LEU A 431 21.38 -11.63 -10.92
N GLY A 432 21.52 -10.88 -9.81
CA GLY A 432 22.81 -10.30 -9.39
C GLY A 432 23.40 -9.30 -10.39
N GLN A 433 22.55 -8.60 -11.17
CA GLN A 433 22.99 -7.72 -12.27
C GLN A 433 23.03 -6.24 -11.90
N GLY A 434 22.75 -5.88 -10.64
CA GLY A 434 22.70 -4.48 -10.20
C GLY A 434 23.98 -3.70 -10.49
N SER A 435 25.16 -4.28 -10.25
CA SER A 435 26.45 -3.65 -10.53
C SER A 435 26.74 -3.50 -12.03
N LYS A 436 26.33 -4.49 -12.83
CA LYS A 436 26.43 -4.43 -14.31
C LYS A 436 25.57 -3.30 -14.86
N PHE A 437 24.36 -3.12 -14.34
CA PHE A 437 23.49 -2.01 -14.72
C PHE A 437 24.08 -0.65 -14.32
N ASP A 438 24.63 -0.54 -13.10
CA ASP A 438 25.28 0.70 -12.64
C ASP A 438 26.44 1.11 -13.57
N SER A 439 27.18 0.14 -14.11
CA SER A 439 28.26 0.38 -15.07
C SER A 439 27.81 0.99 -16.41
N LEU A 440 26.52 0.91 -16.75
CA LEU A 440 25.98 1.54 -17.97
C LEU A 440 25.85 3.06 -17.84
N HIS A 441 25.78 3.59 -16.61
CA HIS A 441 25.51 5.00 -16.33
C HIS A 441 24.30 5.56 -17.11
N TRP A 442 23.26 4.73 -17.27
CA TRP A 442 22.11 5.02 -18.15
C TRP A 442 21.43 6.36 -17.84
N PHE A 443 21.11 6.64 -16.57
CA PHE A 443 20.44 7.88 -16.20
C PHE A 443 21.29 9.13 -16.44
N GLN A 444 22.62 9.02 -16.39
CA GLN A 444 23.51 10.12 -16.76
C GLN A 444 23.46 10.39 -18.27
N SER A 445 23.39 9.33 -19.07
CA SER A 445 23.19 9.42 -20.54
C SER A 445 21.87 10.11 -20.89
N VAL A 446 20.79 9.74 -20.20
CA VAL A 446 19.47 10.37 -20.36
C VAL A 446 19.52 11.85 -20.00
N ARG A 447 20.09 12.21 -18.84
CA ARG A 447 20.23 13.62 -18.42
C ARG A 447 21.06 14.44 -19.41
N LYS A 448 22.16 13.89 -19.92
CA LYS A 448 23.00 14.56 -20.93
C LYS A 448 22.23 14.81 -22.23
N LYS A 449 21.45 13.83 -22.68
CA LYS A 449 20.61 13.96 -23.88
C LYS A 449 19.50 14.99 -23.69
N ILE A 450 18.81 14.97 -22.54
CA ILE A 450 17.76 15.95 -22.22
C ILE A 450 18.35 17.38 -22.15
N GLY A 451 19.52 17.55 -21.50
CA GLY A 451 20.20 18.85 -21.48
C GLY A 451 20.61 19.34 -22.86
N GLY A 452 21.08 18.44 -23.74
CA GLY A 452 21.36 18.78 -25.14
C GLY A 452 20.12 19.18 -25.92
N ASP A 453 18.99 18.50 -25.72
CA ASP A 453 17.70 18.86 -26.32
C ASP A 453 17.20 20.22 -25.80
N GLU A 454 17.40 20.53 -24.51
CA GLU A 454 17.08 21.83 -23.89
C GLU A 454 17.92 22.95 -24.53
N ASP A 455 19.23 22.74 -24.74
CA ASP A 455 20.11 23.72 -25.38
C ASP A 455 19.70 24.01 -26.83
N ILE A 456 19.30 22.98 -27.58
CA ILE A 456 18.81 23.13 -28.96
C ILE A 456 17.51 23.92 -28.96
N LEU A 457 16.59 23.61 -28.04
CA LEU A 457 15.32 24.31 -27.93
C LEU A 457 15.51 25.79 -27.55
N ASN A 458 16.41 26.08 -26.61
CA ASN A 458 16.76 27.44 -26.20
C ASN A 458 17.37 28.24 -27.36
N LYS A 459 18.23 27.61 -28.17
CA LYS A 459 18.77 28.23 -29.40
C LYS A 459 17.66 28.53 -30.41
N ASN A 460 16.72 27.61 -30.62
CA ASN A 460 15.59 27.82 -31.53
C ASN A 460 14.66 28.95 -31.05
N LYS A 461 14.40 29.01 -29.74
CA LYS A 461 13.62 30.08 -29.09
C LYS A 461 14.29 31.44 -29.26
N ALA A 462 15.59 31.54 -28.96
CA ALA A 462 16.37 32.76 -29.14
C ALA A 462 16.44 33.20 -30.62
N GLN A 463 16.55 32.26 -31.56
CA GLN A 463 16.51 32.56 -33.00
C GLN A 463 15.15 33.11 -33.44
N GLN A 464 14.06 32.54 -32.94
CA GLN A 464 12.70 32.98 -33.28
C GLN A 464 12.38 34.34 -32.64
N GLU A 465 12.78 34.57 -31.38
CA GLU A 465 12.67 35.87 -30.73
C GLU A 465 13.50 36.95 -31.43
N ALA A 466 14.72 36.62 -31.88
CA ALA A 466 15.55 37.53 -32.65
C ALA A 466 14.96 37.88 -34.03
N LYS A 467 14.26 36.92 -34.68
CA LYS A 467 13.52 37.19 -35.93
C LYS A 467 12.35 38.13 -35.69
N LEU A 468 11.51 37.86 -34.69
CA LEU A 468 10.38 38.71 -34.31
C LEU A 468 10.83 40.13 -33.92
N ALA A 469 11.95 40.24 -33.18
CA ALA A 469 12.54 41.54 -32.82
C ALA A 469 13.10 42.31 -34.02
N LYS A 470 13.64 41.62 -35.04
CA LYS A 470 14.11 42.25 -36.29
C LYS A 470 12.94 42.80 -37.11
N VAL A 471 11.83 42.06 -37.20
CA VAL A 471 10.60 42.52 -37.88
C VAL A 471 10.03 43.76 -37.18
N GLN A 472 10.02 43.78 -35.83
CA GLN A 472 9.60 44.96 -35.07
C GLN A 472 10.55 46.17 -35.26
N LYS A 473 11.87 45.95 -35.31
CA LYS A 473 12.87 47.03 -35.48
C LYS A 473 12.94 47.59 -36.90
N SER A 474 12.78 46.78 -37.96
CA SER A 474 12.74 47.28 -39.34
C SER A 474 11.56 48.22 -39.59
N HIS A 475 10.46 48.02 -38.84
CA HIS A 475 9.27 48.84 -38.96
C HIS A 475 9.39 50.21 -38.27
N SER A 476 10.19 50.32 -37.20
CA SER A 476 10.45 51.58 -36.49
C SER A 476 11.19 52.63 -37.33
N MET A 477 11.86 52.25 -38.42
CA MET A 477 12.73 53.15 -39.18
C MET A 477 12.09 53.72 -40.46
N PHE A 478 11.00 53.15 -40.99
CA PHE A 478 10.50 53.53 -42.33
C PHE A 478 8.96 53.52 -42.57
N SER A 479 8.07 53.35 -41.57
CA SER A 479 6.62 53.43 -41.83
C SER A 479 5.79 54.04 -40.70
N ARG A 480 4.72 54.76 -41.09
CA ARG A 480 3.69 55.38 -40.24
C ARG A 480 2.33 54.65 -40.34
N SER A 481 2.32 53.42 -40.86
CA SER A 481 1.13 52.55 -40.97
C SER A 481 1.02 51.57 -39.79
N ALA A 482 -0.22 51.14 -39.48
CA ALA A 482 -0.56 50.25 -38.38
C ALA A 482 0.28 48.96 -38.36
N PRO A 483 0.54 48.37 -37.17
CA PRO A 483 1.41 47.20 -37.03
C PRO A 483 0.90 46.04 -37.90
N GLU A 484 1.75 45.53 -38.80
CA GLU A 484 1.53 44.22 -39.41
C GLU A 484 1.52 43.17 -38.30
N LYS A 485 0.42 42.40 -38.25
CA LYS A 485 0.29 41.28 -37.32
C LYS A 485 1.37 40.23 -37.64
N PRO A 486 1.88 39.48 -36.64
CA PRO A 486 2.72 38.32 -36.90
C PRO A 486 2.07 37.42 -37.96
N THR A 487 2.87 36.87 -38.87
CA THR A 487 2.37 35.93 -39.88
C THR A 487 1.85 34.66 -39.19
N GLU A 488 0.85 34.00 -39.80
CA GLU A 488 0.36 32.71 -39.28
C GLU A 488 1.49 31.69 -39.09
N GLU A 489 2.50 31.70 -39.98
CA GLU A 489 3.69 30.86 -39.87
C GLU A 489 4.54 31.14 -38.62
N ASP A 490 4.66 32.41 -38.20
CA ASP A 490 5.40 32.78 -37.00
C ASP A 490 4.64 32.38 -35.72
N GLU A 491 3.31 32.50 -35.73
CA GLU A 491 2.46 32.03 -34.64
C GLU A 491 2.50 30.49 -34.51
N GLU A 492 2.46 29.76 -35.62
CA GLU A 492 2.60 28.30 -35.65
C GLU A 492 3.99 27.85 -35.15
N ALA A 493 5.05 28.55 -35.53
CA ALA A 493 6.41 28.26 -35.08
C ALA A 493 6.55 28.48 -33.56
N VAL A 494 6.02 29.58 -33.02
CA VAL A 494 6.02 29.86 -31.57
C VAL A 494 5.21 28.80 -30.82
N HIS A 495 4.03 28.44 -31.32
CA HIS A 495 3.22 27.38 -30.73
C HIS A 495 3.94 26.02 -30.74
N THR A 496 4.65 25.69 -31.82
CA THR A 496 5.45 24.46 -31.95
C THR A 496 6.61 24.43 -30.94
N ILE A 497 7.29 25.56 -30.73
CA ILE A 497 8.36 25.69 -29.73
C ILE A 497 7.79 25.53 -28.32
N GLN A 498 6.67 26.17 -27.99
CA GLN A 498 6.03 26.03 -26.68
C GLN A 498 5.55 24.60 -26.41
N LEU A 499 5.02 23.92 -27.42
CA LEU A 499 4.54 22.55 -27.28
C LEU A 499 5.70 21.55 -27.14
N SER A 500 6.83 21.81 -27.78
CA SER A 500 8.06 21.03 -27.60
C SER A 500 8.72 21.28 -26.24
N GLU A 501 8.69 22.52 -25.73
CA GLU A 501 9.13 22.88 -24.37
C GLU A 501 8.35 22.08 -23.31
N LYS A 502 7.02 22.12 -23.36
CA LYS A 502 6.15 21.36 -22.44
C LYS A 502 6.38 19.85 -22.52
N ARG A 503 6.59 19.30 -23.72
CA ARG A 503 6.87 17.87 -23.90
C ARG A 503 8.22 17.48 -23.32
N LEU A 504 9.24 18.31 -23.52
CA LEU A 504 10.58 18.06 -23.02
C LEU A 504 10.61 18.13 -21.48
N GLU A 505 9.96 19.14 -20.89
CA GLU A 505 9.83 19.27 -19.44
C GLU A 505 9.08 18.08 -18.84
N ALA A 506 7.94 17.67 -19.43
CA ALA A 506 7.22 16.49 -18.97
C ALA A 506 8.09 15.23 -19.06
N THR A 507 8.84 15.06 -20.16
CA THR A 507 9.77 13.92 -20.32
C THR A 507 10.88 13.94 -19.28
N LYS A 508 11.42 15.11 -18.93
CA LYS A 508 12.43 15.29 -17.89
C LYS A 508 11.90 14.89 -16.52
N VAL A 509 10.72 15.39 -16.15
CA VAL A 509 10.06 15.07 -14.87
C VAL A 509 9.81 13.57 -14.77
N GLU A 510 9.26 12.92 -15.81
CA GLU A 510 9.02 11.46 -15.77
C GLU A 510 10.32 10.64 -15.66
N ASN A 511 11.40 11.05 -16.32
CA ASN A 511 12.68 10.36 -16.21
C ASN A 511 13.30 10.48 -14.81
N GLU A 512 13.19 11.66 -14.18
CA GLU A 512 13.67 11.86 -12.81
C GLU A 512 12.82 11.06 -11.82
N LEU A 513 11.49 11.07 -11.96
CA LEU A 513 10.60 10.24 -11.14
C LEU A 513 10.96 8.75 -11.28
N LEU A 514 11.18 8.26 -12.50
CA LEU A 514 11.60 6.88 -12.74
C LEU A 514 12.95 6.57 -12.08
N TYR A 515 13.91 7.50 -12.14
CA TYR A 515 15.21 7.35 -11.47
C TYR A 515 15.05 7.22 -9.95
N PHE A 516 14.23 8.07 -9.33
CA PHE A 516 13.97 8.00 -7.89
C PHE A 516 13.22 6.72 -7.51
N SER A 517 12.20 6.33 -8.26
CA SER A 517 11.45 5.08 -8.01
C SER A 517 12.35 3.85 -8.15
N ILE A 518 13.21 3.76 -9.17
CA ILE A 518 14.14 2.63 -9.34
C ILE A 518 15.21 2.63 -8.24
N SER A 519 15.76 3.81 -7.91
CA SER A 519 16.78 3.92 -6.87
C SER A 519 16.23 3.55 -5.50
N GLY A 520 15.03 4.04 -5.16
CA GLY A 520 14.31 3.69 -3.93
C GLY A 520 13.94 2.21 -3.89
N ALA A 521 13.41 1.65 -4.99
CA ALA A 521 13.07 0.25 -5.08
C ALA A 521 14.27 -0.68 -4.85
N ARG A 522 15.45 -0.32 -5.36
CA ARG A 522 16.68 -1.12 -5.19
C ARG A 522 17.16 -1.20 -3.74
N ILE A 523 16.81 -0.23 -2.89
CA ILE A 523 17.20 -0.25 -1.47
C ILE A 523 16.54 -1.45 -0.76
N PHE A 524 15.32 -1.81 -1.13
CA PHE A 524 14.60 -2.95 -0.53
C PHE A 524 15.24 -4.32 -0.79
N PHE A 525 16.14 -4.41 -1.78
CA PHE A 525 16.77 -5.66 -2.19
C PHE A 525 18.30 -5.66 -2.01
N LYS A 526 18.88 -4.60 -1.42
CA LYS A 526 20.34 -4.43 -1.25
C LYS A 526 20.85 -4.69 0.17
N ARG A 527 19.97 -4.82 1.16
CA ARG A 527 20.34 -5.06 2.56
C ARG A 527 20.34 -6.54 2.88
#